data_AF-A0A0J1GFI6-F1
#
_entry.id   AF-A0A0J1GFI6-F1
#
_cell.length_a   1.000
_cell.length_b   1.000
_cell.length_c   1.000
_cell.angle_alpha   90.00
_cell.angle_beta   90.00
_cell.angle_gamma   90.00
#
_symmetry.space_group_name_H-M   'P 1'
#
loop_
_entity.id
_entity.type
_entity.pdbx_description
1 polymer ?
#
loop_
_entity_poly.entity_id
_entity_poly.type
_entity_poly.pdbx_seq_one_letter_code
_entity_poly.pdbx_strand_id
1 'polypeptide(L)' 'MLQKPEKPAYKKLTWTSANTKVAKVDSKGKVKAVGRGRTVITAKACDGSGKKVKCNVTVS' A
#
# COMPACT_ATOMS: atom_id res chain seq x y z
N MET A 1 7.27 -4.35 33.67
CA MET A 1 7.77 -4.19 32.29
C MET A 1 6.56 -3.90 31.40
N LEU A 2 6.37 -2.65 30.97
CA LEU A 2 5.24 -2.27 30.10
C LEU A 2 5.72 -2.35 28.64
N GLN A 3 5.35 -3.43 27.97
CA GLN A 3 5.65 -3.65 26.55
C GLN A 3 4.82 -2.66 25.73
N LYS A 4 5.45 -1.56 25.31
CA LYS A 4 4.89 -0.65 24.30
C LYS A 4 4.63 -1.49 23.04
N PRO A 5 3.49 -1.36 22.35
CA PRO A 5 3.39 -1.92 21.02
C PRO A 5 4.46 -1.23 20.18
N GLU A 6 5.53 -1.94 19.85
CA GLU A 6 6.50 -1.51 18.85
C GLU A 6 5.67 -1.26 17.59
N LYS A 7 5.41 0.03 17.30
CA LYS A 7 4.83 0.44 16.02
C LYS A 7 5.58 -0.36 14.98
N PRO A 8 4.90 -1.16 14.13
CA PRO A 8 5.60 -2.03 13.21
C PRO A 8 6.60 -1.14 12.50
N ALA A 9 7.88 -1.54 12.51
CA ALA A 9 8.90 -0.87 11.74
C ALA A 9 8.42 -0.95 10.30
N TYR A 10 7.64 0.05 9.87
CA TYR A 10 7.17 0.17 8.51
C TYR A 10 8.45 0.38 7.73
N LYS A 11 9.04 -0.72 7.24
CA LYS A 11 10.02 -0.70 6.16
C LYS A 11 9.46 0.34 5.22
N LYS A 12 10.15 1.47 5.05
CA LYS A 12 9.63 2.63 4.31
C LYS A 12 9.18 2.09 2.96
N LEU A 13 7.86 1.96 2.78
CA LEU A 13 7.26 1.42 1.57
C LEU A 13 6.60 2.61 0.91
N THR A 14 6.98 2.89 -0.33
CA THR A 14 6.26 3.85 -1.15
C THR A 14 5.13 3.12 -1.85
N TRP A 15 3.91 3.53 -1.57
CA TRP A 15 2.71 3.00 -2.19
C TRP A 15 2.25 3.92 -3.31
N THR A 16 1.78 3.33 -4.41
CA THR A 16 1.25 4.09 -5.55
C THR A 16 0.08 3.34 -6.15
N SER A 17 -1.03 4.05 -6.42
CA SER A 17 -2.18 3.48 -7.13
C SER A 17 -2.16 3.91 -8.59
N ALA A 18 -2.37 2.96 -9.51
CA ALA A 18 -2.50 3.23 -10.93
C ALA A 18 -3.79 4.01 -11.26
N ASN A 19 -4.84 3.87 -10.44
CA ASN A 19 -6.10 4.58 -10.61
C ASN A 19 -6.75 4.87 -9.26
N THR A 20 -6.63 6.13 -8.82
CA THR A 20 -7.17 6.65 -7.55
C THR A 20 -8.69 6.84 -7.57
N LYS A 21 -9.35 6.76 -8.74
CA LYS A 21 -10.82 6.74 -8.85
C LYS A 21 -11.40 5.36 -8.52
N VAL A 22 -10.60 4.30 -8.62
CA VAL A 22 -11.00 2.92 -8.28
C VAL A 22 -10.53 2.55 -6.87
N ALA A 23 -9.24 2.75 -6.56
CA ALA A 23 -8.73 2.52 -5.21
C ALA A 23 -7.59 3.49 -4.87
N LYS A 24 -7.58 4.00 -3.64
CA LYS A 24 -6.51 4.83 -3.08
C LYS A 24 -5.72 4.03 -2.06
N VAL A 25 -4.43 4.29 -1.94
CA VAL A 25 -3.56 3.70 -0.93
C VAL A 25 -2.90 4.82 -0.13
N ASP A 26 -2.88 4.70 1.19
CA ASP A 26 -2.20 5.66 2.05
C ASP A 26 -0.72 5.28 2.30
N SER A 27 0.02 6.16 2.97
CA SER A 27 1.42 5.95 3.31
C SER A 27 1.67 4.79 4.29
N LYS A 28 0.62 4.27 4.92
CA LYS A 28 0.65 3.10 5.80
C LYS A 28 0.28 1.80 5.07
N GLY A 29 0.00 1.88 3.76
CA GLY A 29 -0.42 0.75 2.93
C GLY A 29 -1.90 0.39 3.05
N LYS A 30 -2.73 1.25 3.66
CA LYS A 30 -4.18 1.03 3.73
C LYS A 30 -4.80 1.35 2.38
N VAL A 31 -5.38 0.33 1.76
CA VAL A 31 -6.12 0.46 0.50
C VAL A 31 -7.59 0.76 0.79
N LYS A 32 -8.11 1.81 0.16
CA LYS A 32 -9.52 2.20 0.21
C LYS A 32 -10.12 2.14 -1.19
N ALA A 33 -11.19 1.36 -1.36
CA ALA A 33 -11.99 1.36 -2.57
C ALA A 33 -12.74 2.70 -2.69
N VAL A 34 -12.73 3.27 -3.89
CA VAL A 34 -13.37 4.56 -4.22
C VAL A 34 -14.51 4.36 -5.22
N GLY A 35 -14.32 3.48 -6.19
CA GLY A 35 -15.31 3.24 -7.25
C GLY A 35 -15.12 1.90 -7.91
N ARG A 36 -16.16 1.45 -8.61
CA ARG A 36 -16.15 0.20 -9.39
C ARG A 36 -15.10 0.27 -10.50
N GLY A 37 -14.42 -0.84 -10.73
CA GLY A 37 -13.38 -0.98 -11.74
C GLY A 37 -12.19 -1.79 -11.25
N ARG A 38 -11.17 -1.88 -12.10
CA ARG A 38 -9.92 -2.59 -11.80
C ARG A 38 -8.76 -1.60 -11.75
N THR A 39 -7.90 -1.73 -10.75
CA THR A 39 -6.69 -0.92 -10.59
C THR A 39 -5.55 -1.78 -10.08
N VAL A 40 -4.34 -1.25 -10.14
CA VAL A 40 -3.14 -1.89 -9.64
C VAL A 40 -2.50 -0.98 -8.61
N ILE A 41 -2.19 -1.54 -7.45
CA ILE A 41 -1.48 -0.85 -6.39
C ILE A 41 -0.07 -1.42 -6.33
N THR A 42 0.93 -0.56 -6.39
CA THR A 42 2.33 -0.94 -6.31
C THR A 42 2.90 -0.53 -4.96
N ALA A 43 3.52 -1.45 -4.24
CA ALA A 43 4.34 -1.17 -3.08
C ALA A 43 5.80 -1.31 -3.46
N LYS A 44 6.61 -0.28 -3.23
CA LYS A 44 8.05 -0.27 -3.49
C LYS A 44 8.80 -0.17 -2.17
N ALA A 45 9.71 -1.10 -1.92
CA ALA A 45 10.59 -1.08 -0.77
C ALA A 45 11.63 0.03 -0.92
N CYS A 46 11.73 0.90 0.09
CA CYS A 46 12.73 1.97 0.17
C CYS A 46 13.89 1.59 1.11
N ASP A 47 14.10 0.29 1.33
CA ASP A 47 15.23 -0.29 2.05
C ASP A 47 16.49 -0.43 1.17
N GLY A 48 16.47 0.10 -0.05
CA GLY A 48 17.56 -0.02 -1.02
C GLY A 48 17.56 -1.34 -1.80
N SER A 49 16.68 -2.30 -1.48
CA SER A 49 16.63 -3.60 -2.17
C SER A 49 16.04 -3.54 -3.57
N GLY A 50 15.38 -2.44 -3.94
CA GLY A 50 14.68 -2.30 -5.23
C GLY A 50 13.44 -3.19 -5.38
N LYS A 51 13.06 -3.94 -4.34
CA LYS A 51 11.90 -4.84 -4.38
C LYS A 51 10.61 -4.05 -4.53
N LYS A 52 9.73 -4.52 -5.41
CA LYS A 52 8.38 -3.97 -5.59
C LYS A 52 7.37 -5.10 -5.74
N VAL A 53 6.20 -4.92 -5.13
CA VAL A 53 5.05 -5.82 -5.24
C VAL A 53 3.90 -5.07 -5.90
N LYS A 54 3.11 -5.80 -6.70
CA LYS A 54 1.92 -5.27 -7.35
C LYS A 54 0.70 -6.06 -6.87
N CYS A 55 -0.34 -5.35 -6.50
CA CYS A 55 -1.62 -5.90 -6.08
C CYS A 55 -2.68 -5.46 -7.08
N ASN A 56 -3.29 -6.41 -7.78
CA ASN A 56 -4.47 -6.14 -8.59
C ASN A 56 -5.69 -6.02 -7.69
N VAL A 57 -6.36 -4.88 -7.75
CA VAL A 57 -7.57 -4.60 -7.00
C VAL A 57 -8.73 -4.50 -7.98
N THR A 58 -9.74 -5.33 -7.77
CA THR A 58 -11.00 -5.27 -8.52
C THR A 58 -12.10 -4.88 -7.54
N VAL A 59 -12.87 -3.86 -7.90
CA VAL A 59 -14.04 -3.39 -7.15
C VAL A 59 -15.25 -3.60 -8.06
N SER A 60 -16.18 -4.47 -7.66
CA SER A 60 -17.40 -4.83 -8.37
C SER A 60 -18.63 -4.61 -7.50
#